data_AF-A0A8T0YRC3-F1
#
_entry.id   AF-A0A8T0YRC3-F1
#
_cell.length_a   1.000
_cell.length_b   1.000
_cell.length_c   1.000
_cell.angle_alpha   90.00
_cell.angle_beta   90.00
_cell.angle_gamma   90.00
#
_symmetry.space_group_name_H-M   'P 1'
#
loop_
_entity.id
_entity.type
_entity.pdbx_description
1 polymer ?
#
loop_
_entity_poly.entity_id
_entity_poly.type
_entity_poly.pdbx_seq_one_letter_code
_entity_poly.pdbx_strand_id
1 'polypeptide(L)'
;MNTEYPDEWAVLTDKGYQGLEQHVRCIHPMKGSNPKAAAAQQNADISSDRIIVENWFGRLCGHWRICADKYRWGEDLYDDIFQTCAALTNYHIGYYPLRSTNGDEYRQRQNRLVSIGREMQKKRRRAQDRYRERRRLRQRMSLEDRGCSEGSDDDEDLTQL
;
A
#
# COMPACT_ATOMS: atom_id res chain seq x y z
N MET A 1 -33.54 19.08 12.08
CA MET A 1 -32.76 17.89 12.51
C MET A 1 -33.77 16.86 12.99
N ASN A 2 -33.62 15.59 12.62
CA ASN A 2 -34.54 14.56 13.09
C ASN A 2 -34.47 14.46 14.62
N THR A 3 -35.61 14.58 15.30
CA THR A 3 -35.73 14.68 16.77
C THR A 3 -36.16 13.37 17.41
N GLU A 4 -36.15 12.28 16.65
CA GLU A 4 -36.69 10.97 17.05
C GLU A 4 -35.85 10.28 18.12
N TYR A 5 -34.56 10.64 18.24
CA TYR A 5 -33.61 10.10 19.23
C TYR A 5 -32.75 11.23 19.83
N PRO A 6 -33.32 12.12 20.65
CA PRO A 6 -32.64 13.34 21.11
C PRO A 6 -31.49 13.04 22.09
N ASP A 7 -31.63 11.98 22.88
CA ASP A 7 -30.70 11.58 23.94
C ASP A 7 -29.60 10.62 23.46
N GLU A 8 -29.64 10.20 22.20
CA GLU A 8 -28.66 9.29 21.61
C GLU A 8 -27.50 10.04 20.94
N TRP A 9 -26.34 9.36 20.89
CA TRP A 9 -25.16 9.83 20.20
C TRP A 9 -25.42 9.89 18.69
N ALA A 10 -25.01 10.98 18.06
CA ALA A 10 -25.16 11.14 16.63
C ALA A 10 -24.10 10.34 15.86
N VAL A 11 -24.53 9.56 14.87
CA VAL A 11 -23.68 8.75 13.99
C VAL A 11 -23.42 9.51 12.70
N LEU A 12 -22.15 9.78 12.39
CA LEU A 12 -21.73 10.27 11.07
C LEU A 12 -21.84 9.13 10.07
N THR A 13 -22.63 9.31 9.02
CA THR A 13 -22.91 8.25 8.04
C THR A 13 -22.37 8.61 6.67
N ASP A 14 -21.98 7.58 5.91
CA ASP A 14 -21.71 7.77 4.49
C ASP A 14 -23.03 7.86 3.69
N LYS A 15 -22.93 8.45 2.50
CA LYS A 15 -24.06 8.69 1.59
C LYS A 15 -24.83 7.42 1.21
N GLY A 16 -24.20 6.25 1.31
CA GLY A 16 -24.80 4.95 1.00
C GLY A 16 -25.73 4.39 2.09
N TYR A 17 -25.64 4.87 3.33
CA TYR A 17 -26.41 4.32 4.46
C TYR A 17 -27.79 4.99 4.61
N GLN A 18 -28.57 5.05 3.52
CA GLN A 18 -29.91 5.64 3.54
C GLN A 18 -30.88 4.77 4.34
N GLY A 19 -31.71 5.37 5.20
CA GLY A 19 -32.69 4.67 6.05
C GLY A 19 -32.17 4.32 7.44
N LEU A 20 -30.86 4.49 7.71
CA LEU A 20 -30.29 4.24 9.04
C LEU A 20 -30.83 5.21 10.10
N GLU A 21 -31.28 6.40 9.66
CA GLU A 21 -31.93 7.41 10.50
C GLU A 21 -33.23 6.95 11.19
N GLN A 22 -33.80 5.82 10.74
CA GLN A 22 -34.97 5.20 11.36
C GLN A 22 -34.62 4.44 12.65
N HIS A 23 -33.35 4.05 12.79
CA HIS A 23 -32.88 3.21 13.89
C HIS A 23 -31.95 3.92 14.85
N VAL A 24 -31.22 4.95 14.38
CA VAL A 24 -30.28 5.72 15.18
C VAL A 24 -30.25 7.18 14.73
N ARG A 25 -29.79 8.07 15.61
CA ARG A 25 -29.57 9.47 15.26
C ARG A 25 -28.46 9.62 14.22
N CYS A 26 -28.79 9.79 12.96
CA CYS A 26 -27.81 9.95 11.88
C CYS A 26 -27.53 11.41 11.49
N ILE A 27 -26.26 11.70 11.17
CA ILE A 27 -25.81 12.88 10.43
C ILE A 27 -25.47 12.42 9.01
N HIS A 28 -26.35 12.75 8.07
CA HIS A 28 -26.13 12.46 6.65
C HIS A 28 -25.62 13.69 5.90
N PRO A 29 -24.66 13.53 4.97
CA PRO A 29 -24.39 14.56 3.98
C PRO A 29 -25.64 14.76 3.10
N MET A 30 -26.03 16.03 2.91
CA MET A 30 -27.19 16.40 2.11
C MET A 30 -26.96 16.06 0.63
N LYS A 31 -27.90 15.31 0.03
CA LYS A 31 -27.83 14.84 -1.37
C LYS A 31 -28.41 15.87 -2.33
N GLY A 32 -27.71 16.19 -3.42
CA GLY A 32 -28.22 17.04 -4.50
C GLY A 32 -27.11 17.46 -5.47
N SER A 33 -27.45 17.75 -6.73
CA SER A 33 -26.49 18.23 -7.73
C SER A 33 -26.06 19.68 -7.50
N ASN A 34 -26.91 20.49 -6.85
CA ASN A 34 -26.68 21.91 -6.54
C ASN A 34 -27.17 22.22 -5.11
N PRO A 35 -26.46 21.77 -4.06
CA PRO A 35 -26.79 22.18 -2.70
C PRO A 35 -26.66 23.69 -2.56
N LYS A 36 -27.57 24.31 -1.79
CA LYS A 36 -27.41 25.72 -1.39
C LYS A 36 -26.09 25.88 -0.62
N ALA A 37 -25.49 27.08 -0.64
CA ALA A 37 -24.18 27.33 -0.03
C ALA A 37 -24.06 26.80 1.42
N ALA A 38 -25.09 26.96 2.25
CA ALA A 38 -25.11 26.43 3.62
C ALA A 38 -25.05 24.90 3.69
N ALA A 39 -25.77 24.20 2.81
CA ALA A 39 -25.74 22.74 2.74
C ALA A 39 -24.42 22.22 2.17
N ALA A 40 -23.80 22.96 1.24
CA ALA A 40 -22.47 22.64 0.73
C ALA A 40 -21.41 22.77 1.84
N GLN A 41 -21.47 23.83 2.64
CA GLN A 41 -20.58 24.01 3.78
C GLN A 41 -20.76 22.91 4.82
N GLN A 42 -22.01 22.60 5.20
CA GLN A 42 -22.31 21.50 6.12
C GLN A 42 -21.74 20.16 5.61
N ASN A 43 -21.88 19.87 4.31
CA ASN A 43 -21.30 18.66 3.72
C ASN A 43 -19.77 18.67 3.75
N ALA A 44 -19.13 19.83 3.55
CA ALA A 44 -17.69 19.98 3.65
C ALA A 44 -17.20 19.72 5.09
N ASP A 45 -17.92 20.24 6.09
CA ASP A 45 -17.61 20.03 7.51
C ASP A 45 -17.76 18.55 7.88
N ILE A 46 -18.87 17.91 7.49
CA ILE A 46 -19.10 16.47 7.67
C ILE A 46 -18.00 15.64 6.99
N SER A 47 -17.60 16.02 5.78
CA SER A 47 -16.54 15.33 5.04
C SER A 47 -15.17 15.50 5.72
N SER A 48 -14.89 16.70 6.22
CA SER A 48 -13.67 17.01 6.97
C SER A 48 -13.56 16.18 8.25
N ASP A 49 -14.67 16.05 9.00
CA ASP A 49 -14.68 15.24 10.21
C ASP A 49 -14.48 13.75 9.91
N ARG A 50 -15.04 13.25 8.80
CA ARG A 50 -14.83 11.87 8.35
C ARG A 50 -13.37 11.53 8.02
N ILE A 51 -12.53 12.50 7.68
CA ILE A 51 -11.10 12.26 7.38
C ILE A 51 -10.41 11.54 8.55
N ILE A 52 -10.81 11.80 9.79
CA ILE A 52 -10.19 11.14 10.95
C ILE A 52 -10.49 9.62 10.97
N VAL A 53 -11.71 9.24 10.58
CA VAL A 53 -12.14 7.85 10.49
C VAL A 53 -11.40 7.14 9.36
N GLU A 54 -11.31 7.79 8.20
CA GLU A 54 -10.57 7.25 7.04
C GLU A 54 -9.07 7.08 7.37
N ASN A 55 -8.46 8.06 8.04
CA ASN A 55 -7.07 7.97 8.48
C ASN A 55 -6.86 6.85 9.51
N TRP A 56 -7.83 6.63 10.40
CA TRP A 56 -7.80 5.54 11.38
C TRP A 56 -7.80 4.18 10.67
N PHE A 57 -8.76 3.93 9.78
CA PHE A 57 -8.84 2.69 9.01
C PHE A 57 -7.63 2.51 8.08
N GLY A 58 -7.13 3.58 7.45
CA GLY A 58 -5.91 3.55 6.67
C GLY A 58 -4.69 3.11 7.50
N ARG A 59 -4.64 3.51 8.78
CA ARG A 59 -3.59 3.09 9.71
C ARG A 59 -3.76 1.64 10.16
N LEU A 60 -4.99 1.25 10.51
CA LEU A 60 -5.33 -0.13 10.86
C LEU A 60 -4.90 -1.08 9.74
N CYS A 61 -5.37 -0.86 8.51
CA CYS A 61 -5.01 -1.68 7.36
C CYS A 61 -3.52 -1.58 7.00
N GLY A 62 -2.89 -0.41 7.23
CA GLY A 62 -1.47 -0.20 7.00
C GLY A 62 -0.54 -0.83 8.02
N HIS A 63 -1.03 -1.23 9.20
CA HIS A 63 -0.26 -1.94 10.22
C HIS A 63 -0.57 -3.44 10.23
N TRP A 64 -1.84 -3.79 10.01
CA TRP A 64 -2.34 -5.15 10.20
C TRP A 64 -2.85 -5.70 8.87
N ARG A 65 -2.07 -6.57 8.24
CA ARG A 65 -2.46 -7.23 6.98
C ARG A 65 -3.77 -7.99 7.13
N ILE A 66 -4.02 -8.59 8.29
CA ILE A 66 -5.26 -9.33 8.58
C ILE A 66 -6.51 -8.45 8.53
N CYS A 67 -6.38 -7.15 8.81
CA CYS A 67 -7.46 -6.16 8.67
C CYS A 67 -7.52 -5.55 7.26
N ALA A 68 -6.45 -5.65 6.47
CA ALA A 68 -6.39 -5.12 5.12
C ALA A 68 -6.95 -6.09 4.06
N ASP A 69 -6.75 -7.39 4.27
CA ASP A 69 -7.18 -8.44 3.36
C ASP A 69 -8.55 -9.01 3.75
N LYS A 70 -9.19 -9.72 2.82
CA LYS A 70 -10.43 -10.47 3.11
C LYS A 70 -10.14 -11.55 4.15
N TYR A 71 -10.73 -11.42 5.32
CA TYR A 71 -10.66 -12.44 6.35
C TYR A 71 -11.36 -13.72 5.88
N ARG A 72 -10.67 -14.86 6.00
CA ARG A 72 -11.14 -16.17 5.55
C ARG A 72 -11.32 -17.09 6.75
N TRP A 73 -12.57 -17.24 7.19
CA TRP A 73 -13.05 -18.21 8.19
C TRP A 73 -12.64 -17.93 9.65
N GLY A 74 -13.47 -18.38 10.60
CA GLY A 74 -13.29 -18.17 12.04
C GLY A 74 -14.00 -16.91 12.55
N GLU A 75 -15.33 -16.84 12.35
CA GLU A 75 -16.18 -15.72 12.79
C GLU A 75 -16.08 -15.50 14.30
N ASP A 76 -15.96 -16.59 15.06
CA ASP A 76 -15.72 -16.63 16.50
C ASP A 76 -14.46 -15.89 16.93
N LEU A 77 -13.44 -15.84 16.06
CA LEU A 77 -12.17 -15.17 16.33
C LEU A 77 -12.06 -13.79 15.68
N TYR A 78 -13.00 -13.43 14.81
CA TYR A 78 -12.93 -12.17 14.06
C TYR A 78 -12.96 -10.96 15.00
N ASP A 79 -13.90 -10.95 15.95
CA ASP A 79 -14.05 -9.85 16.89
C ASP A 79 -12.81 -9.67 17.76
N ASP A 80 -12.26 -10.76 18.31
CA ASP A 80 -11.03 -10.72 19.11
C ASP A 80 -9.83 -10.19 18.31
N ILE A 81 -9.67 -10.65 17.06
CA ILE A 81 -8.60 -10.17 16.17
C ILE A 81 -8.80 -8.69 15.86
N PHE A 82 -10.00 -8.30 15.44
CA PHE A 82 -10.29 -6.93 15.06
C PHE A 82 -10.12 -5.98 16.25
N GLN A 83 -10.68 -6.33 17.41
CA GLN A 83 -10.56 -5.55 18.65
C GLN A 83 -9.10 -5.43 19.08
N THR A 84 -8.31 -6.51 18.98
CA THR A 84 -6.87 -6.46 19.29
C THR A 84 -6.13 -5.51 18.34
N CYS A 85 -6.35 -5.62 17.03
CA CYS A 85 -5.75 -4.73 16.04
C CYS A 85 -6.19 -3.27 16.24
N ALA A 86 -7.47 -3.04 16.55
CA ALA A 86 -8.03 -1.73 16.84
C ALA A 86 -7.41 -1.11 18.11
N ALA A 87 -7.30 -1.88 19.19
CA ALA A 87 -6.68 -1.45 20.45
C ALA A 87 -5.22 -1.04 20.26
N LEU A 88 -4.44 -1.88 19.56
CA LEU A 88 -3.04 -1.57 19.25
C LEU A 88 -2.91 -0.35 18.32
N THR A 89 -3.83 -0.17 17.38
CA THR A 89 -3.88 1.02 16.52
C THR A 89 -4.20 2.27 17.32
N ASN A 90 -5.15 2.21 18.25
CA ASN A 90 -5.49 3.31 19.15
C ASN A 90 -4.30 3.69 20.05
N TYR A 91 -3.60 2.70 20.59
CA TYR A 91 -2.36 2.94 21.35
C TYR A 91 -1.31 3.65 20.48
N HIS A 92 -1.08 3.18 19.26
CA HIS A 92 -0.15 3.83 18.32
C HIS A 92 -0.59 5.27 18.00
N ILE A 93 -1.89 5.54 17.89
CA ILE A 93 -2.41 6.89 17.61
C ILE A 93 -2.11 7.86 18.76
N GLY A 94 -2.05 7.38 20.00
CA GLY A 94 -1.64 8.19 21.15
C GLY A 94 -0.24 8.80 20.98
N TYR A 95 0.66 8.10 20.28
CA TYR A 95 2.01 8.61 19.96
C TYR A 95 2.07 9.34 18.63
N TYR A 96 1.27 8.91 17.66
CA TYR A 96 1.27 9.42 16.30
C TYR A 96 -0.16 9.88 15.95
N PRO A 97 -0.50 11.17 16.05
CA PRO A 97 -1.85 11.65 15.75
C PRO A 97 -2.32 11.35 14.31
N LEU A 98 -3.63 11.32 14.11
CA LEU A 98 -4.28 11.04 12.80
C LEU A 98 -4.49 12.29 11.94
N ARG A 99 -4.35 13.51 12.49
CA ARG A 99 -4.49 14.78 11.77
C ARG A 99 -3.12 15.40 11.48
N SER A 100 -3.07 16.28 10.49
CA SER A 100 -1.86 16.90 9.91
C SER A 100 -1.00 17.72 10.88
N THR A 101 -1.39 17.86 12.14
CA THR A 101 -0.58 18.50 13.18
C THR A 101 0.81 17.85 13.30
N ASN A 102 0.98 16.60 12.83
CA ASN A 102 2.27 15.92 12.64
C ASN A 102 2.54 15.51 11.17
N GLY A 103 2.32 16.39 10.19
CA GLY A 103 2.64 16.14 8.78
C GLY A 103 4.08 15.67 8.52
N ASP A 104 4.99 15.95 9.45
CA ASP A 104 6.39 15.52 9.40
C ASP A 104 6.60 14.01 9.55
N GLU A 105 5.83 13.32 10.38
CA GLU A 105 5.99 11.88 10.60
C GLU A 105 5.48 11.07 9.41
N TYR A 106 4.36 11.52 8.81
CA TYR A 106 3.88 10.97 7.54
C TYR A 106 4.90 11.17 6.42
N ARG A 107 5.49 12.38 6.32
CA ARG A 107 6.57 12.66 5.37
C ARG A 107 7.79 11.77 5.60
N GLN A 108 8.21 11.58 6.85
CA GLN A 108 9.33 10.69 7.19
C GLN A 108 9.05 9.23 6.83
N ARG A 109 7.84 8.71 7.10
CA ARG A 109 7.44 7.36 6.72
C ARG A 109 7.41 7.18 5.20
N GLN A 110 6.84 8.14 4.46
CA GLN A 110 6.83 8.13 2.99
C GLN A 110 8.26 8.16 2.43
N ASN A 111 9.13 9.02 2.96
CA ASN A 111 10.53 9.09 2.56
C ASN A 111 11.28 7.77 2.81
N ARG A 112 10.99 7.09 3.93
CA ARG A 112 11.54 5.76 4.22
C ARG A 112 11.11 4.71 3.20
N LEU A 113 9.82 4.68 2.83
CA LEU A 113 9.30 3.75 1.82
C LEU A 113 9.93 4.00 0.45
N VAL A 114 10.07 5.27 0.04
CA VAL A 114 10.77 5.65 -1.21
C VAL A 114 12.24 5.21 -1.17
N SER A 115 12.92 5.39 -0.05
CA SER A 115 14.31 4.94 0.14
C SER A 115 14.46 3.43 -0.05
N ILE A 116 13.59 2.64 0.58
CA ILE A 116 13.56 1.18 0.43
C ILE A 116 13.32 0.78 -1.04
N GLY A 117 12.36 1.43 -1.72
CA GLY A 117 12.09 1.19 -3.13
C GLY A 117 13.32 1.43 -4.03
N ARG A 118 14.03 2.54 -3.82
CA ARG A 118 15.28 2.86 -4.53
C ARG A 118 16.36 1.82 -4.28
N GLU A 119 16.46 1.34 -3.05
CA GLU A 119 17.46 0.35 -2.67
C GLU A 119 17.17 -1.03 -3.29
N MET A 120 15.90 -1.45 -3.34
CA MET A 120 15.47 -2.63 -4.09
C MET A 120 15.80 -2.51 -5.58
N GLN A 121 15.53 -1.35 -6.18
CA GLN A 121 15.82 -1.10 -7.59
C GLN A 121 17.34 -1.16 -7.88
N LYS A 122 18.17 -0.61 -6.98
CA LYS A 122 19.63 -0.69 -7.06
C LYS A 122 20.13 -2.12 -6.94
N LYS A 123 19.58 -2.91 -6.01
CA LYS A 123 19.89 -4.35 -5.87
C LYS A 123 19.51 -5.13 -7.13
N ARG A 124 18.32 -4.86 -7.70
CA ARG A 124 17.85 -5.49 -8.95
C ARG A 124 18.75 -5.17 -10.14
N ARG A 125 19.17 -3.90 -10.28
CA ARG A 125 20.10 -3.47 -11.34
C ARG A 125 21.46 -4.17 -11.22
N ARG A 126 22.05 -4.19 -10.02
CA ARG A 126 23.32 -4.91 -9.75
C ARG A 126 23.23 -6.40 -10.07
N ALA A 127 22.10 -7.05 -9.77
CA ALA A 127 21.90 -8.46 -10.11
C ALA A 127 21.83 -8.67 -11.64
N GLN A 128 21.14 -7.79 -12.36
CA GLN A 128 21.06 -7.84 -13.83
C GLN A 128 22.42 -7.60 -14.50
N ASP A 129 23.21 -6.64 -14.01
CA ASP A 129 24.53 -6.35 -14.55
C ASP A 129 25.48 -7.56 -14.38
N ARG A 130 25.51 -8.15 -13.18
CA ARG A 130 26.26 -9.40 -12.93
C ARG A 130 25.81 -10.55 -13.83
N TYR A 131 24.51 -10.68 -14.08
CA TYR A 131 24.00 -11.71 -14.98
C TYR A 131 24.48 -11.47 -16.42
N ARG A 132 24.43 -10.23 -16.91
CA ARG A 132 24.90 -9.85 -18.25
C ARG A 132 26.40 -10.09 -18.40
N GLU A 133 27.19 -9.75 -17.40
CA GLU A 133 28.64 -9.98 -17.37
C GLU A 133 28.98 -11.47 -17.41
N ARG A 134 28.35 -12.28 -16.54
CA ARG A 134 28.51 -13.74 -16.56
C ARG A 134 28.08 -14.35 -17.90
N ARG A 135 27.04 -13.81 -18.55
CA ARG A 135 26.61 -14.25 -19.88
C ARG A 135 27.67 -13.92 -20.95
N ARG A 136 28.24 -12.72 -20.93
CA ARG A 136 29.32 -12.31 -21.85
C ARG A 136 30.56 -13.18 -21.68
N LEU A 137 30.95 -13.48 -20.44
CA LEU A 137 32.08 -14.35 -20.15
C LEU A 137 31.86 -15.76 -20.71
N ARG A 138 30.66 -16.35 -20.52
CA ARG A 138 30.32 -17.65 -21.12
C ARG A 138 30.39 -17.63 -22.65
N GLN A 139 29.92 -16.57 -23.28
CA GLN A 139 30.01 -16.42 -24.73
C GLN A 139 31.45 -16.28 -25.21
N ARG A 140 32.30 -15.54 -24.47
CA ARG A 140 33.73 -15.39 -24.79
C ARG A 140 34.49 -16.71 -24.67
N MET A 141 34.32 -17.43 -23.55
CA MET A 141 34.94 -18.74 -23.34
C MET A 141 34.51 -19.75 -24.42
N SER A 142 33.25 -19.70 -24.87
CA SER A 142 32.74 -20.57 -25.95
C SER A 142 33.29 -20.22 -27.34
N LEU A 143 33.79 -18.99 -27.55
CA LEU A 143 34.48 -18.59 -28.78
C LEU A 143 35.97 -18.95 -28.72
N GLU A 144 36.59 -18.84 -27.54
CA GLU A 144 37.98 -19.24 -27.31
C GLU A 144 38.18 -20.76 -27.41
N ASP A 145 37.21 -21.57 -26.94
CA ASP A 145 37.20 -23.04 -27.09
C ASP A 145 37.09 -23.50 -28.56
N ARG A 146 36.45 -22.69 -29.42
CA ARG A 146 36.39 -22.92 -30.88
C ARG A 146 37.67 -22.49 -31.60
N GLY A 147 38.45 -21.58 -31.02
CA GLY A 147 39.69 -21.07 -31.61
C GLY A 147 40.91 -21.94 -31.34
N CYS A 148 40.83 -22.92 -30.42
CA CYS A 148 41.94 -23.82 -30.08
C CYS A 148 41.97 -25.11 -30.93
N SER A 149 41.01 -25.31 -31.86
CA SER A 149 40.97 -26.45 -32.78
C SER A 149 41.63 -26.16 -34.14
N GLU A 150 42.10 -24.93 -34.37
CA GLU A 150 42.78 -24.54 -35.62
C GLU A 150 44.21 -24.08 -35.28
N GLY A 151 45.13 -25.03 -35.10
CA GLY A 151 46.57 -24.72 -35.03
C GLY A 151 47.43 -25.80 -34.39
N SER A 152 47.83 -26.80 -35.20
CA SER A 152 49.05 -27.63 -35.09
C SER A 152 48.95 -28.74 -36.16
N ASP A 153 49.89 -29.07 -37.05
CA ASP A 153 51.25 -28.65 -37.33
C ASP A 153 51.57 -29.06 -38.80
N ASP A 154 52.25 -28.14 -39.48
CA ASP A 154 53.28 -28.19 -40.53
C ASP A 154 53.68 -29.46 -41.33
N ASP A 155 53.85 -29.19 -42.64
CA ASP A 155 54.97 -29.49 -43.55
C ASP A 155 55.33 -30.91 -44.10
N GLU A 156 55.50 -30.87 -45.45
CA GLU A 156 56.42 -31.60 -46.35
C GLU A 156 56.70 -33.11 -46.16
N ASP A 157 56.35 -33.93 -47.18
CA ASP A 157 57.38 -34.57 -48.05
C ASP A 157 56.80 -35.21 -49.32
N LEU A 158 57.69 -35.33 -50.30
CA LEU A 158 57.66 -35.80 -51.67
C LEU A 158 57.00 -37.17 -52.02
N THR A 159 56.77 -37.28 -53.34
CA THR A 159 56.89 -38.45 -54.26
C THR A 159 55.69 -39.34 -54.64
N GLN A 160 55.50 -39.39 -55.98
CA GLN A 160 55.11 -40.50 -56.88
C GLN A 160 53.62 -40.92 -56.98
N LEU A 161 52.95 -40.46 -58.05
CA LEU A 161 52.77 -41.22 -59.31
C LEU A 161 52.20 -40.33 -60.43
#